data_AF-A0A8H8VFS4-F1
#
_entry.id   AF-A0A8H8VFS4-F1
#
_cell.length_a   1.000
_cell.length_b   1.000
_cell.length_c   1.000
_cell.angle_alpha   90.00
_cell.angle_beta   90.00
_cell.angle_gamma   90.00
#
_symmetry.space_group_name_H-M   'P 1'
#
loop_
_entity.id
_entity.type
_entity.pdbx_description
1 polymer ?
#
loop_
_entity_poly.entity_id
_entity_poly.type
_entity_poly.pdbx_seq_one_letter_code
_entity_poly.pdbx_strand_id
1 'polypeptide(L)'
;MTTNISKIQTALASITQETTLALFNLNLDCSLVKVDAPAEYLPFGNALTKFRRNQAEAGSAHRIARKLGMLFEDIVPQTPELIKAYGIRATEIIEFHDEQLSSKPGGKSDYGPFTPYVGVDGTSIWAAATSSGAAIAMHLLACLLAVSFTAEEAIAIWVQIVEARKEEVSKSDPGDIYGLRTLAASTWDIPRQELANWDASARAWIRSANTAKELQCHQLRLILDNINLPVHTSLDAYRSVVETWQTCLKMMDALVQGNGQDVQNGGLFVAFRAWHIFPDLILLKNQKHIKQNDPLVKHGGVVTIGLERADSQNTGGVNWSISLSHLQFYGNAERREGYLNSTKERVSIPEVWAFLLGFSFGLVNTNMSQIERKLKIVIVLRCTLAAG
;
A
#
# COMPACT_ATOMS: atom_id res chain seq x y z
N MET A 1 -39.07 37.80 -12.09
CA MET A 1 -38.35 37.27 -13.28
C MET A 1 -36.88 37.04 -12.95
N THR A 2 -36.55 36.07 -12.08
CA THR A 2 -35.15 35.80 -11.67
C THR A 2 -34.77 34.31 -11.72
N THR A 3 -35.69 33.44 -12.14
CA THR A 3 -35.52 31.97 -12.10
C THR A 3 -35.04 31.34 -13.42
N ASN A 4 -34.93 32.08 -14.53
CA ASN A 4 -34.50 31.54 -15.83
C ASN A 4 -33.05 31.84 -16.20
N ILE A 5 -32.44 32.91 -15.69
CA ILE A 5 -31.05 33.27 -16.01
C ILE A 5 -30.07 32.28 -15.37
N SER A 6 -30.32 31.88 -14.12
CA SER A 6 -29.53 30.86 -13.43
C SER A 6 -29.58 29.51 -14.18
N LYS A 7 -30.75 29.07 -14.65
CA LYS A 7 -30.89 27.81 -15.41
C LYS A 7 -30.14 27.80 -16.74
N ILE A 8 -30.11 28.94 -17.45
CA ILE A 8 -29.37 29.08 -18.71
C ILE A 8 -27.86 29.10 -18.45
N GLN A 9 -27.41 29.76 -17.40
CA GLN A 9 -26.00 29.75 -16.99
C GLN A 9 -25.53 28.35 -16.58
N THR A 10 -26.34 27.61 -15.81
CA THR A 10 -26.03 26.22 -15.44
C THR A 10 -26.01 25.29 -16.67
N ALA A 11 -26.95 25.44 -17.59
CA ALA A 11 -26.98 24.66 -18.84
C ALA A 11 -25.75 24.94 -19.73
N LEU A 12 -25.35 26.20 -19.86
CA LEU A 12 -24.15 26.57 -20.63
C LEU A 12 -22.85 26.08 -19.97
N ALA A 13 -22.75 26.16 -18.63
CA ALA A 13 -21.63 25.59 -17.89
C ALA A 13 -21.55 24.06 -18.09
N SER A 14 -22.68 23.35 -18.03
CA SER A 14 -22.78 21.91 -18.30
C SER A 14 -22.34 21.55 -19.72
N ILE A 15 -22.84 22.26 -20.74
CA ILE A 15 -22.48 22.01 -22.15
C ILE A 15 -20.97 22.27 -22.39
N THR A 16 -20.41 23.30 -21.76
CA THR A 16 -18.99 23.64 -21.88
C THR A 16 -18.11 22.60 -21.19
N GLN A 17 -18.52 22.10 -20.03
CA GLN A 17 -17.83 21.01 -19.33
C GLN A 17 -17.92 19.70 -20.12
N GLU A 18 -19.09 19.32 -20.62
CA GLU A 18 -19.28 18.10 -21.41
C GLU A 18 -18.46 18.11 -22.71
N THR A 19 -18.43 19.22 -23.44
CA THR A 19 -17.61 19.36 -24.65
C THR A 19 -16.12 19.35 -24.34
N THR A 20 -15.69 19.98 -23.25
CA THR A 20 -14.28 19.97 -22.81
C THR A 20 -13.86 18.58 -22.33
N LEU A 21 -14.72 17.86 -21.61
CA LEU A 21 -14.48 16.48 -21.17
C LEU A 21 -14.45 15.51 -22.35
N ALA A 22 -15.35 15.67 -23.32
CA ALA A 22 -15.34 14.88 -24.55
C ALA A 22 -14.05 15.12 -25.35
N LEU A 23 -13.60 16.37 -25.45
CA LEU A 23 -12.34 16.70 -26.11
C LEU A 23 -11.11 16.18 -25.33
N PHE A 24 -11.14 16.22 -24.00
CA PHE A 24 -10.08 15.63 -23.16
C PHE A 24 -10.00 14.10 -23.34
N ASN A 25 -11.15 13.42 -23.31
CA ASN A 25 -11.24 11.97 -23.51
C ASN A 25 -10.89 11.52 -24.94
N LEU A 26 -11.26 12.31 -25.96
CA LEU A 26 -11.01 11.95 -27.37
C LEU A 26 -9.59 12.29 -27.83
N ASN A 27 -8.91 13.27 -27.21
CA ASN A 27 -7.66 13.81 -27.74
C ASN A 27 -6.45 13.64 -26.82
N LEU A 28 -6.63 13.23 -25.57
CA LEU A 28 -5.53 13.01 -24.62
C LEU A 28 -5.82 11.78 -23.75
N ASP A 29 -5.37 10.59 -24.19
CA ASP A 29 -5.19 9.46 -23.27
C ASP A 29 -4.05 9.83 -22.29
N CYS A 30 -4.39 10.64 -21.28
CA CYS A 30 -3.46 11.16 -20.30
C CYS A 30 -2.88 10.05 -19.42
N SER A 31 -3.37 8.81 -19.55
CA SER A 31 -2.81 7.64 -18.88
C SER A 31 -1.39 7.30 -19.37
N LEU A 32 -0.96 7.85 -20.52
CA LEU A 32 0.37 7.62 -21.10
C LEU A 32 1.36 8.78 -20.91
N VAL A 33 0.91 9.92 -20.39
CA VAL A 33 1.80 11.07 -20.18
C VAL A 33 2.78 10.73 -19.04
N LYS A 34 4.08 10.83 -19.30
CA LYS A 34 5.13 10.66 -18.29
C LYS A 34 5.46 12.00 -17.65
N VAL A 35 5.61 12.01 -16.33
CA VAL A 35 6.09 13.16 -15.55
C VAL A 35 7.44 12.80 -14.97
N ASP A 36 8.32 13.79 -14.84
CA ASP A 36 9.60 13.60 -14.17
C ASP A 36 9.38 13.21 -12.71
N ALA A 37 10.02 12.12 -12.30
CA ALA A 37 9.94 11.66 -10.92
C ALA A 37 10.58 12.67 -9.97
N PRO A 38 10.07 12.83 -8.73
CA PRO A 38 10.73 13.67 -7.73
C PRO A 38 12.16 13.19 -7.47
N ALA A 39 13.05 14.13 -7.13
CA ALA A 39 14.49 13.88 -7.03
C ALA A 39 14.82 12.73 -6.08
N GLU A 40 14.06 12.60 -4.98
CA GLU A 40 14.22 11.58 -3.95
C GLU A 40 13.97 10.14 -4.45
N TYR A 41 13.26 9.99 -5.57
CA TYR A 41 12.94 8.70 -6.18
C TYR A 41 13.88 8.33 -7.34
N LEU A 42 14.70 9.26 -7.83
CA LEU A 42 15.61 8.97 -8.95
C LEU A 42 16.60 7.83 -8.64
N PRO A 43 17.24 7.78 -7.45
CA PRO A 43 18.10 6.65 -7.11
C PRO A 43 17.32 5.34 -7.01
N PHE A 44 16.10 5.37 -6.45
CA PHE A 44 15.20 4.22 -6.44
C PHE A 44 14.93 3.68 -7.84
N GLY A 45 14.55 4.55 -8.78
CA GLY A 45 14.36 4.19 -10.18
C GLY A 45 15.61 3.55 -10.79
N ASN A 46 16.80 4.07 -10.44
CA ASN A 46 18.15 3.58 -10.81
C ASN A 46 18.49 2.19 -10.29
N ALA A 47 18.03 1.83 -9.11
CA ALA A 47 18.25 0.51 -8.54
C ALA A 47 17.34 -0.58 -9.14
N LEU A 48 16.21 -0.21 -9.77
CA LEU A 48 15.30 -1.17 -10.41
C LEU A 48 15.92 -1.86 -11.62
N THR A 49 15.53 -3.12 -11.85
CA THR A 49 15.89 -3.82 -13.09
C THR A 49 15.28 -3.12 -14.29
N LYS A 50 15.95 -3.19 -15.46
CA LYS A 50 15.43 -2.62 -16.71
C LYS A 50 14.01 -3.10 -17.01
N PHE A 51 13.72 -4.37 -16.74
CA PHE A 51 12.38 -4.94 -16.92
C PHE A 51 11.35 -4.27 -16.02
N ARG A 52 11.59 -4.16 -14.70
CA ARG A 52 10.66 -3.53 -13.76
C ARG A 52 10.47 -2.05 -14.05
N ARG A 53 11.55 -1.34 -14.38
CA ARG A 53 11.46 0.07 -14.79
C ARG A 53 10.59 0.23 -16.03
N ASN A 54 10.82 -0.57 -17.07
CA ASN A 54 10.01 -0.49 -18.29
C ASN A 54 8.53 -0.84 -18.03
N GLN A 55 8.27 -1.84 -17.18
CA GLN A 55 6.90 -2.19 -16.78
C GLN A 55 6.21 -1.06 -16.01
N ALA A 56 6.96 -0.35 -15.15
CA ALA A 56 6.47 0.78 -14.39
C ALA A 56 6.25 2.04 -15.24
N GLU A 57 7.04 2.27 -16.29
CA GLU A 57 6.96 3.49 -17.12
C GLU A 57 6.07 3.35 -18.35
N ALA A 58 5.99 2.15 -18.94
CA ALA A 58 5.26 1.91 -20.19
C ALA A 58 4.20 0.80 -20.08
N GLY A 59 4.12 0.13 -18.93
CA GLY A 59 3.17 -0.96 -18.71
C GLY A 59 1.84 -0.52 -18.11
N SER A 60 1.03 -1.52 -17.75
CA SER A 60 -0.26 -1.31 -17.08
C SER A 60 -0.12 -0.63 -15.71
N ALA A 61 1.03 -0.78 -15.04
CA ALA A 61 1.33 -0.11 -13.77
C ALA A 61 1.31 1.41 -13.90
N HIS A 62 1.89 1.97 -14.97
CA HIS A 62 1.84 3.42 -15.24
C HIS A 62 0.40 3.90 -15.43
N ARG A 63 -0.35 3.18 -16.27
CA ARG A 63 -1.73 3.53 -16.62
C ARG A 63 -2.62 3.51 -15.39
N ILE A 64 -2.55 2.46 -14.56
CA ILE A 64 -3.35 2.38 -13.33
C ILE A 64 -2.95 3.48 -12.33
N ALA A 65 -1.65 3.77 -12.19
CA ALA A 65 -1.18 4.86 -11.32
C ALA A 65 -1.76 6.21 -11.75
N ARG A 66 -1.79 6.50 -13.06
CA ARG A 66 -2.39 7.73 -13.61
C ARG A 66 -3.89 7.78 -13.39
N LYS A 67 -4.60 6.70 -13.71
CA LYS A 67 -6.06 6.62 -13.54
C LYS A 67 -6.47 6.84 -12.09
N LEU A 68 -5.81 6.14 -11.16
CA LEU A 68 -6.06 6.31 -9.72
C LEU A 68 -5.65 7.70 -9.24
N GLY A 69 -4.48 8.20 -9.64
CA GLY A 69 -4.00 9.52 -9.25
C GLY A 69 -4.91 10.64 -9.71
N MET A 70 -5.51 10.54 -10.90
CA MET A 70 -6.48 11.53 -11.41
C MET A 70 -7.85 11.38 -10.75
N LEU A 71 -8.36 10.15 -10.56
CA LEU A 71 -9.67 9.91 -9.94
C LEU A 71 -9.77 10.41 -8.49
N PHE A 72 -8.64 10.42 -7.78
CA PHE A 72 -8.56 10.83 -6.38
C PHE A 72 -7.87 12.20 -6.18
N GLU A 73 -7.45 12.89 -7.25
CA GLU A 73 -6.61 14.11 -7.19
C GLU A 73 -7.18 15.16 -6.24
N ASP A 74 -8.49 15.40 -6.29
CA ASP A 74 -9.17 16.45 -5.52
C ASP A 74 -9.31 16.14 -4.02
N ILE A 75 -9.14 14.89 -3.60
CA ILE A 75 -9.28 14.47 -2.20
C ILE A 75 -7.94 14.08 -1.56
N VAL A 76 -6.84 14.12 -2.32
CA VAL A 76 -5.50 13.90 -1.77
C VAL A 76 -5.06 15.15 -0.98
N PRO A 77 -4.74 15.03 0.33
CA PRO A 77 -4.18 16.15 1.07
C PRO A 77 -2.77 16.48 0.60
N GLN A 78 -2.43 17.77 0.61
CA GLN A 78 -1.08 18.23 0.28
C GLN A 78 -0.10 17.80 1.37
N THR A 79 0.77 16.84 1.03
CA THR A 79 1.71 16.19 1.97
C THR A 79 3.11 16.07 1.34
N PRO A 80 3.71 17.19 0.92
CA PRO A 80 4.96 17.16 0.16
C PRO A 80 6.15 16.63 0.97
N GLU A 81 6.19 16.84 2.29
CA GLU A 81 7.31 16.40 3.12
C GLU A 81 7.26 14.89 3.37
N LEU A 82 6.05 14.33 3.53
CA LEU A 82 5.85 12.88 3.55
C LEU A 82 6.26 12.24 2.23
N ILE A 83 5.85 12.82 1.09
CA ILE A 83 6.20 12.27 -0.24
C ILE A 83 7.72 12.23 -0.42
N LYS A 84 8.44 13.28 -0.01
CA LYS A 84 9.90 13.30 -0.04
C LYS A 84 10.51 12.25 0.90
N ALA A 85 10.07 12.22 2.17
CA ALA A 85 10.58 11.26 3.15
C ALA A 85 10.35 9.81 2.72
N TYR A 86 9.19 9.51 2.13
CA TYR A 86 8.91 8.18 1.58
C TYR A 86 9.84 7.83 0.41
N GLY A 87 10.14 8.78 -0.49
CA GLY A 87 11.10 8.56 -1.56
C GLY A 87 12.50 8.23 -1.05
N ILE A 88 12.96 8.96 -0.03
CA ILE A 88 14.24 8.68 0.64
C ILE A 88 14.22 7.30 1.29
N ARG A 89 13.16 6.95 2.03
CA ARG A 89 13.00 5.62 2.66
C ARG A 89 12.96 4.50 1.64
N ALA A 90 12.24 4.68 0.53
CA ALA A 90 12.16 3.69 -0.53
C ALA A 90 13.53 3.45 -1.18
N THR A 91 14.29 4.53 -1.44
CA THR A 91 15.67 4.46 -1.92
C THR A 91 16.56 3.69 -0.94
N GLU A 92 16.53 4.03 0.35
CA GLU A 92 17.31 3.34 1.39
C GLU A 92 17.01 1.83 1.44
N ILE A 93 15.73 1.45 1.34
CA ILE A 93 15.29 0.04 1.39
C ILE A 93 15.76 -0.73 0.15
N ILE A 94 15.69 -0.14 -1.06
CA ILE A 94 16.12 -0.85 -2.26
C ILE A 94 17.65 -1.00 -2.31
N GLU A 95 18.40 0.00 -1.85
CA GLU A 95 19.85 -0.05 -1.72
C GLU A 95 20.30 -1.15 -0.75
N PHE A 96 19.64 -1.27 0.41
CA PHE A 96 19.88 -2.38 1.35
C PHE A 96 19.79 -3.75 0.67
N HIS A 97 18.78 -3.97 -0.20
CA HIS A 97 18.65 -5.24 -0.90
C HIS A 97 19.68 -5.42 -2.01
N ASP A 98 20.06 -4.33 -2.69
CA ASP A 98 21.08 -4.37 -3.74
C ASP A 98 22.47 -4.74 -3.17
N GLU A 99 22.80 -4.22 -1.99
CA GLU A 99 23.99 -4.61 -1.22
C GLU A 99 23.94 -6.08 -0.79
N GLN A 100 22.79 -6.56 -0.31
CA GLN A 100 22.58 -7.97 0.04
C GLN A 100 22.67 -8.91 -1.17
N LEU A 101 22.32 -8.43 -2.37
CA LEU A 101 22.43 -9.18 -3.62
C LEU A 101 23.86 -9.18 -4.17
N SER A 102 24.55 -8.05 -4.11
CA SER A 102 25.92 -7.91 -4.61
C SER A 102 26.97 -8.59 -3.72
N SER A 103 26.69 -8.74 -2.43
CA SER A 103 27.56 -9.46 -1.49
C SER A 103 27.55 -10.99 -1.65
N LYS A 104 26.60 -11.56 -2.41
CA LYS A 104 26.55 -13.00 -2.67
C LYS A 104 27.53 -13.40 -3.78
N PRO A 105 28.20 -14.58 -3.66
CA PRO A 105 29.04 -15.10 -4.74
C PRO A 105 28.24 -15.14 -6.05
N GLY A 106 28.78 -14.54 -7.11
CA GLY A 106 28.20 -14.48 -8.46
C GLY A 106 27.01 -13.51 -8.67
N GLY A 107 26.62 -12.77 -7.63
CA GLY A 107 25.77 -11.57 -7.73
C GLY A 107 24.46 -11.75 -8.49
N LYS A 108 24.06 -10.74 -9.28
CA LYS A 108 22.83 -10.79 -10.09
C LYS A 108 22.92 -11.76 -11.27
N SER A 109 24.11 -12.04 -11.79
CA SER A 109 24.33 -12.90 -12.96
C SER A 109 24.07 -14.39 -12.68
N ASP A 110 24.19 -14.82 -11.43
CA ASP A 110 23.97 -16.22 -11.02
C ASP A 110 22.52 -16.68 -11.15
N TYR A 111 21.60 -15.74 -11.31
CA TYR A 111 20.19 -16.04 -11.52
C TYR A 111 19.84 -16.30 -12.99
N GLY A 112 20.82 -16.26 -13.90
CA GLY A 112 20.68 -16.66 -15.30
C GLY A 112 19.48 -15.99 -15.99
N PRO A 113 18.53 -16.75 -16.56
CA PRO A 113 17.36 -16.19 -17.27
C PRO A 113 16.43 -15.37 -16.37
N PHE A 114 16.50 -15.53 -15.05
CA PHE A 114 15.66 -14.80 -14.09
C PHE A 114 16.25 -13.45 -13.67
N THR A 115 17.48 -13.11 -14.09
CA THR A 115 18.14 -11.84 -13.80
C THR A 115 17.20 -10.61 -13.91
N PRO A 116 16.29 -10.50 -14.91
CA PRO A 116 15.37 -9.36 -15.01
C PRO A 116 14.35 -9.23 -13.86
N TYR A 117 14.08 -10.32 -13.13
CA TYR A 117 13.08 -10.41 -12.06
C TYR A 117 13.69 -10.39 -10.64
N VAL A 118 15.02 -10.45 -10.55
CA VAL A 118 15.75 -10.48 -9.28
C VAL A 118 15.83 -9.10 -8.64
N GLY A 119 15.55 -9.04 -7.33
CA GLY A 119 15.58 -7.81 -6.53
C GLY A 119 14.21 -7.41 -6.01
N VAL A 120 14.09 -6.17 -5.52
CA VAL A 120 12.86 -5.63 -4.93
C VAL A 120 11.84 -5.23 -6.01
N ASP A 121 10.58 -5.63 -5.83
CA ASP A 121 9.49 -5.17 -6.69
C ASP A 121 9.05 -3.78 -6.24
N GLY A 122 9.52 -2.77 -6.96
CA GLY A 122 9.17 -1.37 -6.79
C GLY A 122 8.28 -0.82 -7.90
N THR A 123 7.59 -1.69 -8.65
CA THR A 123 6.90 -1.30 -9.88
C THR A 123 5.82 -0.26 -9.63
N SER A 124 4.97 -0.45 -8.60
CA SER A 124 3.92 0.51 -8.24
C SER A 124 4.49 1.86 -7.74
N ILE A 125 5.62 1.83 -7.01
CA ILE A 125 6.31 3.05 -6.53
C ILE A 125 6.81 3.87 -7.71
N TRP A 126 7.56 3.25 -8.61
CA TRP A 126 8.15 3.97 -9.75
C TRP A 126 7.07 4.47 -10.70
N ALA A 127 6.05 3.65 -10.98
CA ALA A 127 4.90 4.06 -11.78
C ALA A 127 4.18 5.27 -11.18
N ALA A 128 3.96 5.27 -9.85
CA ALA A 128 3.40 6.42 -9.15
C ALA A 128 4.27 7.67 -9.25
N ALA A 129 5.58 7.51 -8.99
CA ALA A 129 6.55 8.61 -9.01
C ALA A 129 6.65 9.28 -10.40
N THR A 130 6.57 8.50 -11.48
CA THR A 130 6.56 9.03 -12.86
C THR A 130 5.18 9.47 -13.35
N SER A 131 4.17 9.45 -12.48
CA SER A 131 2.79 9.83 -12.79
C SER A 131 2.39 11.17 -12.17
N SER A 132 2.23 11.22 -10.84
CA SER A 132 1.85 12.43 -10.09
C SER A 132 2.01 12.23 -8.59
N GLY A 133 2.05 13.33 -7.82
CA GLY A 133 2.01 13.26 -6.35
C GLY A 133 0.76 12.54 -5.81
N ALA A 134 -0.39 12.74 -6.46
CA ALA A 134 -1.61 11.99 -6.15
C ALA A 134 -1.45 10.48 -6.39
N ALA A 135 -0.76 10.07 -7.46
CA ALA A 135 -0.47 8.65 -7.70
C ALA A 135 0.45 8.06 -6.61
N ILE A 136 1.41 8.82 -6.09
CA ILE A 136 2.23 8.41 -4.94
C ILE A 136 1.34 8.21 -3.71
N ALA A 137 0.43 9.14 -3.44
CA ALA A 137 -0.53 8.99 -2.34
C ALA A 137 -1.42 7.73 -2.50
N MET A 138 -1.80 7.37 -3.73
CA MET A 138 -2.54 6.13 -4.03
C MET A 138 -1.69 4.86 -3.84
N HIS A 139 -0.38 4.91 -4.11
CA HIS A 139 0.54 3.83 -3.74
C HIS A 139 0.66 3.70 -2.21
N LEU A 140 0.70 4.81 -1.48
CA LEU A 140 0.69 4.80 -0.02
C LEU A 140 -0.61 4.20 0.54
N LEU A 141 -1.76 4.43 -0.10
CA LEU A 141 -3.01 3.74 0.21
C LEU A 141 -2.89 2.22 -0.04
N ALA A 142 -2.31 1.82 -1.17
CA ALA A 142 -2.08 0.40 -1.46
C ALA A 142 -1.23 -0.27 -0.36
N CYS A 143 -0.23 0.43 0.16
CA CYS A 143 0.58 -0.03 1.27
C CYS A 143 -0.23 -0.20 2.57
N LEU A 144 -1.13 0.74 2.90
CA LEU A 144 -2.02 0.60 4.06
C LEU A 144 -2.90 -0.66 3.95
N LEU A 145 -3.53 -0.86 2.79
CA LEU A 145 -4.38 -2.03 2.55
C LEU A 145 -3.56 -3.33 2.53
N ALA A 146 -2.34 -3.30 2.00
CA ALA A 146 -1.43 -4.44 1.96
C ALA A 146 -1.02 -4.94 3.35
N VAL A 147 -0.88 -4.02 4.31
CA VAL A 147 -0.53 -4.33 5.71
C VAL A 147 -1.74 -4.83 6.50
N SER A 148 -2.93 -4.31 6.24
CA SER A 148 -4.12 -4.58 7.05
C SER A 148 -4.96 -5.77 6.58
N PHE A 149 -5.06 -5.99 5.27
CA PHE A 149 -5.98 -6.95 4.68
C PHE A 149 -5.26 -8.01 3.84
N THR A 150 -5.89 -9.16 3.64
CA THR A 150 -5.41 -10.15 2.66
C THR A 150 -5.54 -9.61 1.23
N ALA A 151 -4.89 -10.27 0.27
CA ALA A 151 -4.94 -9.85 -1.14
C ALA A 151 -6.38 -9.80 -1.68
N GLU A 152 -7.19 -10.83 -1.39
CA GLU A 152 -8.57 -10.91 -1.88
C GLU A 152 -9.46 -9.80 -1.28
N GLU A 153 -9.32 -9.57 0.03
CA GLU A 153 -10.03 -8.50 0.74
C GLU A 153 -9.64 -7.12 0.21
N ALA A 154 -8.35 -6.84 0.04
CA ALA A 154 -7.90 -5.55 -0.47
C ALA A 154 -8.31 -5.30 -1.92
N ILE A 155 -8.32 -6.33 -2.78
CA ILE A 155 -8.83 -6.19 -4.15
C ILE A 155 -10.32 -5.84 -4.11
N ALA A 156 -11.10 -6.48 -3.22
CA ALA A 156 -12.51 -6.16 -3.04
C ALA A 156 -12.72 -4.73 -2.50
N ILE A 157 -11.84 -4.26 -1.60
CA ILE A 157 -11.82 -2.87 -1.12
C ILE A 157 -11.50 -1.92 -2.26
N TRP A 158 -10.46 -2.19 -3.06
CA TRP A 158 -10.06 -1.36 -4.21
C TRP A 158 -11.21 -1.17 -5.20
N VAL A 159 -11.92 -2.24 -5.54
CA VAL A 159 -13.09 -2.18 -6.42
C VAL A 159 -14.17 -1.27 -5.81
N GLN A 160 -14.51 -1.49 -4.52
CA GLN A 160 -15.51 -0.68 -3.82
C GLN A 160 -15.15 0.81 -3.78
N ILE A 161 -13.91 1.15 -3.43
CA ILE A 161 -13.54 2.56 -3.30
C ILE A 161 -13.45 3.27 -4.65
N VAL A 162 -13.07 2.56 -5.71
CA VAL A 162 -13.05 3.12 -7.08
C VAL A 162 -14.47 3.34 -7.58
N GLU A 163 -15.36 2.36 -7.39
CA GLU A 163 -16.77 2.48 -7.80
C GLU A 163 -17.49 3.58 -7.01
N ALA A 164 -17.34 3.59 -5.68
CA ALA A 164 -17.93 4.63 -4.83
C ALA A 164 -17.42 6.02 -5.19
N ARG A 165 -16.12 6.17 -5.48
CA ARG A 165 -15.55 7.46 -5.90
C ARG A 165 -16.09 7.92 -7.25
N LYS A 166 -16.22 7.01 -8.22
CA LYS A 166 -16.84 7.32 -9.53
C LYS A 166 -18.30 7.72 -9.38
N GLU A 167 -19.03 7.06 -8.49
CA GLU A 167 -20.42 7.37 -8.19
C GLU A 167 -20.56 8.73 -7.50
N GLU A 168 -19.68 9.06 -6.55
CA GLU A 168 -19.63 10.38 -5.90
C GLU A 168 -19.41 11.49 -6.94
N VAL A 169 -18.41 11.33 -7.81
CA VAL A 169 -18.08 12.30 -8.86
C VAL A 169 -19.22 12.44 -9.89
N SER A 170 -19.91 11.35 -10.22
CA SER A 170 -21.02 11.40 -11.21
C SER A 170 -22.33 11.97 -10.66
N LYS A 171 -22.55 11.86 -9.34
CA LYS A 171 -23.74 12.42 -8.65
C LYS A 171 -23.57 13.87 -8.18
N SER A 172 -22.40 14.44 -8.39
CA SER A 172 -22.06 15.78 -7.90
C SER A 172 -22.78 16.88 -8.67
N ASP A 173 -23.13 17.97 -7.99
CA ASP A 173 -23.87 19.08 -8.59
C ASP A 173 -22.94 19.92 -9.49
N PRO A 174 -23.44 20.66 -10.50
CA PRO A 174 -22.63 21.52 -11.37
C PRO A 174 -21.85 22.64 -10.63
N GLY A 175 -22.12 22.84 -9.34
CA GLY A 175 -21.39 23.76 -8.46
C GLY A 175 -20.21 23.13 -7.72
N ASP A 176 -20.07 21.81 -7.74
CA ASP A 176 -18.94 21.11 -7.13
C ASP A 176 -17.70 21.27 -8.01
N ILE A 177 -16.61 21.76 -7.39
CA ILE A 177 -15.37 22.09 -8.09
C ILE A 177 -14.48 20.85 -8.14
N TYR A 178 -14.85 19.86 -8.96
CA TYR A 178 -13.90 18.80 -9.33
C TYR A 178 -12.98 19.27 -10.44
N GLY A 179 -11.72 18.85 -10.38
CA GLY A 179 -10.78 19.05 -11.48
C GLY A 179 -11.26 18.32 -12.74
N LEU A 180 -11.00 18.91 -13.92
CA LEU A 180 -11.30 18.29 -15.22
C LEU A 180 -10.76 16.85 -15.33
N ARG A 181 -9.60 16.60 -14.69
CA ARG A 181 -8.94 15.28 -14.65
C ARG A 181 -9.73 14.25 -13.84
N THR A 182 -10.28 14.63 -12.69
CA THR A 182 -11.12 13.77 -11.85
C THR A 182 -12.42 13.40 -12.58
N LEU A 183 -13.06 14.39 -13.20
CA LEU A 183 -14.26 14.19 -14.01
C LEU A 183 -13.98 13.24 -15.19
N ALA A 184 -12.90 13.44 -15.93
CA ALA A 184 -12.51 12.53 -17.01
C ALA A 184 -12.21 11.11 -16.49
N ALA A 185 -11.42 10.99 -15.42
CA ALA A 185 -11.03 9.70 -14.84
C ALA A 185 -12.22 8.90 -14.28
N SER A 186 -13.31 9.57 -13.89
CA SER A 186 -14.54 8.90 -13.45
C SER A 186 -15.17 8.03 -14.54
N THR A 187 -14.98 8.40 -15.80
CA THR A 187 -15.53 7.71 -16.97
C THR A 187 -14.67 6.53 -17.44
N TRP A 188 -13.41 6.47 -17.01
CA TRP A 188 -12.47 5.46 -17.48
C TRP A 188 -12.70 4.11 -16.84
N ASP A 189 -12.57 3.04 -17.64
CA ASP A 189 -12.59 1.69 -17.09
C ASP A 189 -11.31 1.40 -16.27
N ILE A 190 -11.51 0.82 -15.08
CA ILE A 190 -10.45 0.41 -14.16
C ILE A 190 -10.70 -1.06 -13.83
N PRO A 191 -10.12 -1.99 -14.60
CA PRO A 191 -10.43 -3.40 -14.46
C PRO A 191 -9.88 -3.95 -13.15
N ARG A 192 -10.62 -4.86 -12.53
CA ARG A 192 -10.25 -5.55 -11.27
C ARG A 192 -8.84 -6.17 -11.34
N GLN A 193 -8.43 -6.68 -12.50
CA GLN A 193 -7.10 -7.27 -12.68
C GLN A 193 -5.97 -6.24 -12.58
N GLU A 194 -6.18 -5.00 -13.04
CA GLU A 194 -5.17 -3.93 -12.88
C GLU A 194 -5.04 -3.54 -11.41
N LEU A 195 -6.15 -3.47 -10.67
CA LEU A 195 -6.15 -3.25 -9.21
C LEU A 195 -5.44 -4.39 -8.46
N ALA A 196 -5.65 -5.64 -8.88
CA ALA A 196 -4.95 -6.79 -8.32
C ALA A 196 -3.43 -6.72 -8.56
N ASN A 197 -2.99 -6.33 -9.75
CA ASN A 197 -1.57 -6.18 -10.05
C ASN A 197 -0.94 -5.01 -9.27
N TRP A 198 -1.67 -3.90 -9.11
CA TRP A 198 -1.26 -2.76 -8.29
C TRP A 198 -1.03 -3.15 -6.82
N ASP A 199 -2.02 -3.82 -6.23
CA ASP A 199 -1.97 -4.33 -4.86
C ASP A 199 -0.88 -5.41 -4.67
N ALA A 200 -0.69 -6.28 -5.66
CA ALA A 200 0.37 -7.30 -5.63
C ALA A 200 1.77 -6.69 -5.59
N SER A 201 2.03 -5.63 -6.37
CA SER A 201 3.31 -4.91 -6.35
C SER A 201 3.51 -4.20 -5.01
N ALA A 202 2.48 -3.54 -4.47
CA ALA A 202 2.56 -2.93 -3.13
C ALA A 202 2.85 -3.95 -2.03
N ARG A 203 2.23 -5.15 -2.06
CA ARG A 203 2.56 -6.23 -1.11
C ARG A 203 3.97 -6.77 -1.27
N ALA A 204 4.43 -6.93 -2.50
CA ALA A 204 5.80 -7.35 -2.76
C ALA A 204 6.80 -6.34 -2.18
N TRP A 205 6.53 -5.04 -2.37
CA TRP A 205 7.27 -3.96 -1.73
C TRP A 205 7.26 -4.06 -0.21
N ILE A 206 6.09 -4.16 0.43
CA ILE A 206 5.97 -4.24 1.90
C ILE A 206 6.79 -5.40 2.47
N ARG A 207 6.84 -6.55 1.79
CA ARG A 207 7.68 -7.68 2.22
C ARG A 207 9.16 -7.33 2.24
N SER A 208 9.67 -6.75 1.16
CA SER A 208 11.07 -6.28 1.10
C SER A 208 11.33 -5.23 2.17
N ALA A 209 10.45 -4.23 2.30
CA ALA A 209 10.60 -3.18 3.29
C ALA A 209 10.59 -3.69 4.73
N ASN A 210 9.76 -4.69 5.06
CA ASN A 210 9.76 -5.35 6.36
C ASN A 210 11.10 -6.06 6.64
N THR A 211 11.72 -6.68 5.64
CA THR A 211 13.05 -7.29 5.79
C THR A 211 14.12 -6.24 6.06
N ALA A 212 14.10 -5.11 5.36
CA ALA A 212 15.07 -4.03 5.56
C ALA A 212 14.91 -3.31 6.92
N LYS A 213 13.69 -3.27 7.46
CA LYS A 213 13.35 -2.56 8.70
C LYS A 213 12.84 -3.50 9.80
N GLU A 214 13.36 -4.73 9.81
CA GLU A 214 12.88 -5.81 10.69
C GLU A 214 12.89 -5.40 12.17
N LEU A 215 13.95 -4.71 12.62
CA LEU A 215 14.07 -4.26 14.01
C LEU A 215 12.94 -3.29 14.40
N GLN A 216 12.69 -2.27 13.58
CA GLN A 216 11.65 -1.28 13.83
C GLN A 216 10.25 -1.91 13.74
N CYS A 217 10.04 -2.80 12.77
CA CYS A 217 8.81 -3.58 12.66
C CYS A 217 8.56 -4.46 13.90
N HIS A 218 9.61 -5.09 14.42
CA HIS A 218 9.54 -5.90 15.63
C HIS A 218 9.23 -5.05 16.86
N GLN A 219 9.92 -3.92 17.04
CA GLN A 219 9.65 -3.01 18.14
C GLN A 219 8.22 -2.47 18.11
N LEU A 220 7.73 -2.06 16.93
CA LEU A 220 6.35 -1.63 16.74
C LEU A 220 5.36 -2.74 17.13
N ARG A 221 5.62 -3.99 16.74
CA ARG A 221 4.78 -5.14 17.13
C ARG A 221 4.68 -5.28 18.65
N LEU A 222 5.80 -5.20 19.37
CA LEU A 222 5.83 -5.30 20.84
C LEU A 222 5.00 -4.20 21.52
N ILE A 223 4.92 -3.02 20.91
CA ILE A 223 4.07 -1.92 21.39
C ILE A 223 2.60 -2.24 21.15
N LEU A 224 2.28 -2.70 19.94
CA LEU A 224 0.92 -3.01 19.51
C LEU A 224 0.28 -4.15 20.31
N ASP A 225 1.07 -5.12 20.77
CA ASP A 225 0.57 -6.23 21.59
C ASP A 225 -0.05 -5.78 22.92
N ASN A 226 0.28 -4.56 23.38
CA ASN A 226 -0.23 -3.98 24.63
C ASN A 226 -1.39 -2.99 24.42
N ILE A 227 -1.65 -2.57 23.18
CA ILE A 227 -2.64 -1.55 22.84
C ILE A 227 -3.87 -2.21 22.19
N ASN A 228 -5.07 -1.71 22.46
CA ASN A 228 -6.27 -2.06 21.70
C ASN A 228 -6.91 -0.78 21.16
N LEU A 229 -6.73 -0.53 19.85
CA LEU A 229 -7.25 0.67 19.20
C LEU A 229 -7.86 0.33 17.84
N PRO A 230 -9.13 0.70 17.59
CA PRO A 230 -9.67 0.64 16.25
C PRO A 230 -9.01 1.69 15.37
N VAL A 231 -8.72 1.30 14.13
CA VAL A 231 -8.26 2.22 13.07
C VAL A 231 -9.38 3.19 12.72
N HIS A 232 -10.61 2.68 12.63
CA HIS A 232 -11.79 3.47 12.29
C HIS A 232 -13.05 2.85 12.93
N THR A 233 -14.08 3.68 13.15
CA THR A 233 -15.35 3.23 13.75
C THR A 233 -16.47 2.99 12.73
N SER A 234 -16.41 3.63 11.56
CA SER A 234 -17.32 3.36 10.43
C SER A 234 -17.03 2.00 9.79
N LEU A 235 -18.11 1.25 9.50
CA LEU A 235 -18.07 0.01 8.74
C LEU A 235 -18.17 0.21 7.23
N ASP A 236 -18.52 1.41 6.77
CA ASP A 236 -18.55 1.77 5.36
C ASP A 236 -17.14 1.75 4.76
N ALA A 237 -16.91 0.92 3.74
CA ALA A 237 -15.58 0.70 3.18
C ALA A 237 -14.97 1.96 2.59
N TYR A 238 -15.76 2.71 1.82
CA TYR A 238 -15.28 3.93 1.16
C TYR A 238 -14.85 4.97 2.19
N ARG A 239 -15.76 5.34 3.09
CA ARG A 239 -15.52 6.33 4.13
C ARG A 239 -14.39 5.91 5.07
N SER A 240 -14.43 4.68 5.57
CA SER A 240 -13.43 4.15 6.50
C SER A 240 -12.02 4.19 5.89
N VAL A 241 -11.88 3.79 4.63
CA VAL A 241 -10.59 3.77 3.92
C VAL A 241 -10.10 5.17 3.59
N VAL A 242 -10.95 6.00 2.99
CA VAL A 242 -10.55 7.35 2.54
C VAL A 242 -10.24 8.26 3.72
N GLU A 243 -11.09 8.32 4.76
CA GLU A 243 -10.86 9.16 5.94
C GLU A 243 -9.60 8.71 6.71
N THR A 244 -9.40 7.40 6.88
CA THR A 244 -8.18 6.86 7.51
C THR A 244 -6.93 7.22 6.72
N TRP A 245 -6.96 7.02 5.40
CA TRP A 245 -5.83 7.32 4.53
C TRP A 245 -5.48 8.81 4.52
N GLN A 246 -6.45 9.70 4.36
CA GLN A 246 -6.23 11.15 4.42
C GLN A 246 -5.67 11.59 5.78
N THR A 247 -6.19 11.02 6.87
CA THR A 247 -5.72 11.30 8.23
C THR A 247 -4.28 10.84 8.41
N CYS A 248 -3.96 9.62 7.99
CA CYS A 248 -2.59 9.09 8.05
C CYS A 248 -1.61 9.94 7.24
N LEU A 249 -1.99 10.36 6.03
CA LEU A 249 -1.16 11.21 5.18
C LEU A 249 -0.82 12.52 5.91
N LYS A 250 -1.84 13.24 6.42
CA LYS A 250 -1.66 14.52 7.12
C LYS A 250 -0.81 14.38 8.38
N MET A 251 -1.10 13.38 9.21
CA MET A 251 -0.40 13.19 10.48
C MET A 251 1.05 12.75 10.27
N MET A 252 1.34 11.89 9.29
CA MET A 252 2.71 11.48 8.97
C MET A 252 3.52 12.61 8.35
N ASP A 253 2.91 13.44 7.50
CA ASP A 253 3.55 14.65 6.97
C ASP A 253 3.93 15.62 8.10
N ALA A 254 3.02 15.81 9.07
CA ALA A 254 3.30 16.61 10.27
C ALA A 254 4.43 16.00 11.13
N LEU A 255 4.46 14.67 11.32
CA LEU A 255 5.53 13.99 12.06
C LEU A 255 6.89 14.16 11.42
N VAL A 256 7.00 13.95 10.11
CA VAL A 256 8.23 14.16 9.34
C VAL A 256 8.74 15.61 9.48
N GLN A 257 7.83 16.58 9.58
CA GLN A 257 8.15 17.98 9.82
C GLN A 257 8.60 18.31 11.25
N GLY A 258 8.47 17.38 12.19
CA GLY A 258 8.82 17.60 13.60
C GLY A 258 7.63 18.04 14.47
N ASN A 259 6.40 17.95 13.96
CA ASN A 259 5.20 18.27 14.71
C ASN A 259 4.67 17.01 15.40
N GLY A 260 4.82 16.93 16.72
CA GLY A 260 4.33 15.80 17.51
C GLY A 260 2.83 15.57 17.34
N GLN A 261 2.42 14.31 17.44
CA GLN A 261 1.03 13.88 17.25
C GLN A 261 0.53 13.12 18.49
N ASP A 262 -0.76 13.27 18.79
CA ASP A 262 -1.44 12.48 19.80
C ASP A 262 -2.28 11.38 19.14
N VAL A 263 -2.18 10.14 19.64
CA VAL A 263 -2.83 8.99 19.02
C VAL A 263 -4.26 8.85 19.53
N GLN A 264 -5.23 9.16 18.65
CA GLN A 264 -6.66 8.97 18.94
C GLN A 264 -7.21 7.63 18.44
N ASN A 265 -6.59 7.04 17.42
CA ASN A 265 -7.01 5.78 16.81
C ASN A 265 -5.79 4.99 16.29
N GLY A 266 -6.04 3.76 15.84
CA GLY A 266 -4.97 2.85 15.40
C GLY A 266 -4.33 3.17 14.04
N GLY A 267 -4.85 4.13 13.27
CA GLY A 267 -4.46 4.38 11.89
C GLY A 267 -2.98 4.73 11.72
N LEU A 268 -2.43 5.56 12.61
CA LEU A 268 -1.01 5.93 12.57
C LEU A 268 -0.06 4.74 12.69
N PHE A 269 -0.39 3.74 13.49
CA PHE A 269 0.46 2.54 13.60
C PHE A 269 0.43 1.69 12.33
N VAL A 270 -0.71 1.65 11.64
CA VAL A 270 -0.80 1.03 10.31
C VAL A 270 0.10 1.79 9.34
N ALA A 271 0.09 3.12 9.38
CA ALA A 271 0.94 3.97 8.55
C ALA A 271 2.44 3.78 8.82
N PHE A 272 2.86 3.70 10.09
CA PHE A 272 4.28 3.42 10.43
C PHE A 272 4.76 2.12 9.79
N ARG A 273 3.94 1.07 9.86
CA ARG A 273 4.26 -0.23 9.27
C ARG A 273 4.15 -0.25 7.74
N ALA A 274 3.22 0.51 7.17
CA ALA A 274 3.00 0.55 5.72
C ALA A 274 4.04 1.40 4.98
N TRP A 275 4.50 2.48 5.60
CA TRP A 275 5.40 3.45 4.96
C TRP A 275 6.82 3.38 5.50
N HIS A 276 7.05 2.53 6.51
CA HIS A 276 8.34 2.24 7.12
C HIS A 276 9.06 3.49 7.63
N ILE A 277 8.30 4.44 8.16
CA ILE A 277 8.78 5.65 8.85
C ILE A 277 8.36 5.49 10.32
N PHE A 278 9.33 5.43 11.22
CA PHE A 278 9.12 5.06 12.61
C PHE A 278 9.47 6.21 13.57
N PRO A 279 8.51 7.06 13.93
CA PRO A 279 8.75 8.13 14.91
C PRO A 279 9.03 7.58 16.30
N ASP A 280 9.69 8.39 17.12
CA ASP A 280 9.81 8.13 18.56
C ASP A 280 8.41 8.18 19.21
N LEU A 281 8.22 7.37 20.25
CA LEU A 281 6.93 7.23 20.93
C LEU A 281 7.04 7.55 22.43
N ILE A 282 6.06 8.26 22.97
CA ILE A 282 5.90 8.50 24.41
C ILE A 282 4.65 7.78 24.90
N LEU A 283 4.83 6.82 25.81
CA LEU A 283 3.74 6.16 26.52
C LEU A 283 3.44 6.93 27.80
N LEU A 284 2.31 7.64 27.85
CA LEU A 284 1.97 8.53 28.97
C LEU A 284 1.82 7.79 30.31
N LYS A 285 1.24 6.59 30.29
CA LYS A 285 0.97 5.78 31.49
C LYS A 285 2.21 5.44 32.30
N ASN A 286 3.28 5.03 31.63
CA ASN A 286 4.54 4.61 32.27
C ASN A 286 5.66 5.64 32.09
N GLN A 287 5.35 6.82 31.53
CA GLN A 287 6.32 7.85 31.12
C GLN A 287 7.49 7.25 30.31
N LYS A 288 7.21 6.19 29.55
CA LYS A 288 8.24 5.43 28.84
C LYS A 288 8.43 6.06 27.47
N HIS A 289 9.65 6.52 27.22
CA HIS A 289 10.06 6.99 25.91
C HIS A 289 10.68 5.83 25.11
N ILE A 290 10.08 5.48 23.97
CA ILE A 290 10.59 4.47 23.06
C ILE A 290 11.24 5.21 21.88
N LYS A 291 12.57 5.12 21.82
CA LYS A 291 13.35 5.73 20.74
C LYS A 291 13.47 4.78 19.56
N GLN A 292 12.90 5.16 18.43
CA GLN A 292 13.10 4.54 17.12
C GLN A 292 14.27 5.22 16.38
N ASN A 293 14.54 6.50 16.67
CA ASN A 293 15.59 7.33 16.05
C ASN A 293 15.58 7.28 14.51
N ASP A 294 14.40 7.30 13.90
CA ASP A 294 14.29 7.34 12.45
C ASP A 294 14.77 8.70 11.92
N PRO A 295 15.82 8.76 11.08
CA PRO A 295 16.41 10.01 10.61
C PRO A 295 15.47 10.84 9.73
N LEU A 296 14.38 10.24 9.23
CA LEU A 296 13.39 10.93 8.40
C LEU A 296 12.39 11.76 9.22
N VAL A 297 12.39 11.58 10.55
CA VAL A 297 11.51 12.31 11.46
C VAL A 297 12.32 13.42 12.11
N LYS A 298 12.00 14.68 11.80
CA LYS A 298 12.68 15.84 12.41
C LYS A 298 12.45 15.86 13.93
N HIS A 299 13.39 16.46 14.65
CA HIS A 299 13.26 16.66 16.09
C HIS A 299 11.93 17.32 16.45
N GLY A 300 11.23 16.75 17.45
CA GLY A 300 9.89 17.16 17.86
C GLY A 300 8.77 16.28 17.29
N GLY A 301 9.04 15.51 16.23
CA GLY A 301 8.11 14.56 15.61
C GLY A 301 7.92 13.31 16.46
N VAL A 302 7.30 13.47 17.63
CA VAL A 302 7.10 12.41 18.61
C VAL A 302 5.62 12.09 18.72
N VAL A 303 5.31 10.81 18.85
CA VAL A 303 3.94 10.33 18.95
C VAL A 303 3.63 10.03 20.40
N THR A 304 2.60 10.68 20.93
CA THR A 304 2.14 10.49 22.31
C THR A 304 0.99 9.50 22.32
N ILE A 305 1.09 8.49 23.20
CA ILE A 305 0.08 7.44 23.37
C ILE A 305 -0.51 7.60 24.77
N GLY A 306 -1.72 8.15 24.83
CA GLY A 306 -2.46 8.41 26.08
C GLY A 306 -3.40 7.31 26.54
N LEU A 307 -3.60 6.25 25.75
CA LEU A 307 -4.75 5.35 25.92
C LEU A 307 -4.30 3.91 26.17
N GLU A 308 -4.63 3.34 27.34
CA GLU A 308 -4.62 1.90 27.56
C GLU A 308 -5.76 1.45 28.51
N ARG A 309 -6.73 0.71 27.94
CA ARG A 309 -7.80 -0.13 28.52
C ARG A 309 -8.86 0.48 29.47
N ALA A 310 -10.11 0.51 28.98
CA ALA A 310 -11.28 0.07 29.74
C ALA A 310 -11.77 -1.25 29.11
N ASP A 311 -12.13 -2.22 29.92
CA ASP A 311 -12.38 -3.64 29.60
C ASP A 311 -13.07 -3.97 28.25
N SER A 312 -12.58 -5.02 27.58
CA SER A 312 -13.39 -6.17 27.11
C SER A 312 -12.57 -7.16 26.26
N GLN A 313 -12.69 -8.43 26.61
CA GLN A 313 -12.51 -9.67 25.82
C GLN A 313 -11.43 -9.70 24.70
N ASN A 314 -10.23 -10.15 25.10
CA ASN A 314 -9.35 -11.09 24.39
C ASN A 314 -8.83 -10.84 22.96
N THR A 315 -8.91 -9.63 22.39
CA THR A 315 -8.13 -9.29 21.18
C THR A 315 -7.25 -8.07 21.45
N GLY A 316 -5.96 -8.30 21.71
CA GLY A 316 -4.96 -7.22 21.71
C GLY A 316 -4.64 -6.79 20.27
N GLY A 317 -4.12 -5.59 20.09
CA GLY A 317 -3.66 -5.06 18.79
C GLY A 317 -4.47 -3.90 18.22
N VAL A 318 -3.96 -3.34 17.13
CA VAL A 318 -4.70 -2.40 16.29
C VAL A 318 -5.56 -3.18 15.29
N ASN A 319 -6.87 -2.91 15.30
CA ASN A 319 -7.83 -3.59 14.42
C ASN A 319 -8.49 -2.61 13.43
N TRP A 320 -8.74 -3.08 12.21
CA TRP A 320 -9.47 -2.32 11.19
C TRP A 320 -10.63 -3.15 10.66
N SER A 321 -11.84 -2.78 11.03
CA SER A 321 -13.06 -3.47 10.59
C SER A 321 -13.72 -2.75 9.42
N ILE A 322 -14.07 -3.48 8.36
CA ILE A 322 -14.77 -2.97 7.18
C ILE A 322 -15.82 -4.00 6.72
N SER A 323 -16.98 -3.53 6.28
CA SER A 323 -18.00 -4.37 5.63
C SER A 323 -17.79 -4.35 4.11
N LEU A 324 -17.62 -5.53 3.49
CA LEU A 324 -17.38 -5.64 2.05
C LEU A 324 -18.62 -6.12 1.32
N SER A 325 -19.15 -5.28 0.42
CA SER A 325 -20.29 -5.65 -0.44
C SER A 325 -19.90 -6.61 -1.58
N HIS A 326 -18.64 -6.56 -2.06
CA HIS A 326 -18.22 -7.35 -3.24
C HIS A 326 -17.76 -8.79 -2.94
N LEU A 327 -17.77 -9.24 -1.68
CA LEU A 327 -17.49 -10.64 -1.32
C LEU A 327 -18.78 -11.44 -1.05
N GLN A 328 -19.94 -10.90 -1.40
CA GLN A 328 -21.24 -11.53 -1.23
C GLN A 328 -21.48 -12.61 -2.31
N PHE A 329 -20.86 -13.78 -2.18
CA PHE A 329 -21.23 -14.89 -3.06
C PHE A 329 -22.54 -15.59 -2.64
N TYR A 330 -22.98 -15.52 -1.36
CA TYR A 330 -24.25 -16.12 -0.90
C TYR A 330 -24.90 -15.50 0.37
N GLY A 331 -24.79 -14.18 0.67
CA GLY A 331 -25.44 -13.63 1.89
C GLY A 331 -25.21 -12.14 2.21
N ASN A 332 -25.62 -11.73 3.43
CA ASN A 332 -25.46 -10.37 3.97
C ASN A 332 -23.97 -9.93 4.02
N ALA A 333 -23.71 -8.63 3.91
CA ALA A 333 -22.35 -8.07 3.94
C ALA A 333 -21.52 -8.62 5.10
N GLU A 334 -20.40 -9.27 4.77
CA GLU A 334 -19.53 -9.87 5.77
C GLU A 334 -18.55 -8.81 6.32
N ARG A 335 -18.57 -8.66 7.65
CA ARG A 335 -17.59 -7.86 8.39
C ARG A 335 -16.22 -8.54 8.29
N ARG A 336 -15.22 -7.82 7.81
CA ARG A 336 -13.81 -8.27 7.80
C ARG A 336 -12.99 -7.43 8.76
N GLU A 337 -12.02 -8.09 9.40
CA GLU A 337 -11.14 -7.48 10.39
C GLU A 337 -9.67 -7.68 9.99
N GLY A 338 -9.00 -6.56 9.74
CA GLY A 338 -7.55 -6.48 9.62
C GLY A 338 -6.92 -6.32 10.99
N TYR A 339 -5.92 -7.14 11.31
CA TYR A 339 -5.20 -7.09 12.58
C TYR A 339 -3.73 -6.80 12.30
N LEU A 340 -3.20 -5.74 12.90
CA LEU A 340 -1.81 -5.33 12.68
C LEU A 340 -0.82 -6.27 13.39
N ASN A 341 -1.23 -6.96 14.47
CA ASN A 341 -0.42 -7.91 15.24
C ASN A 341 -0.48 -9.35 14.72
N SER A 342 -1.52 -9.72 13.95
CA SER A 342 -1.63 -11.07 13.42
C SER A 342 -0.60 -11.24 12.31
N THR A 343 0.33 -12.16 12.48
CA THR A 343 1.15 -12.71 11.40
C THR A 343 0.22 -13.49 10.46
N LYS A 344 -0.56 -12.79 9.62
CA LYS A 344 -1.15 -13.36 8.39
C LYS A 344 -0.04 -13.55 7.34
N GLU A 345 1.12 -14.03 7.78
CA GLU A 345 2.25 -14.31 6.90
C GLU A 345 1.92 -15.59 6.14
N ARG A 346 1.86 -15.46 4.80
CA ARG A 346 1.95 -16.64 3.94
C ARG A 346 3.33 -17.26 4.19
N VAL A 347 3.32 -18.56 4.48
CA VAL A 347 4.49 -19.39 4.76
C VAL A 347 5.62 -19.06 3.78
N SER A 348 6.79 -18.69 4.29
CA SER A 348 7.95 -18.38 3.44
C SER A 348 8.42 -19.65 2.72
N ILE A 349 9.05 -19.53 1.53
CA ILE A 349 9.58 -20.72 0.82
C ILE A 349 10.50 -21.57 1.73
N PRO A 350 11.41 -20.99 2.54
CA PRO A 350 12.16 -21.74 3.53
C PRO A 350 11.30 -22.48 4.57
N GLU A 351 10.21 -21.89 5.04
CA GLU A 351 9.27 -22.55 5.96
C GLU A 351 8.48 -23.65 5.26
N VAL A 352 8.11 -23.49 3.98
CA VAL A 352 7.52 -24.57 3.18
C VAL A 352 8.51 -25.72 3.05
N TRP A 353 9.80 -25.45 2.81
CA TRP A 353 10.84 -26.48 2.79
C TRP A 353 11.02 -27.14 4.15
N ALA A 354 11.04 -26.36 5.24
CA ALA A 354 11.13 -26.88 6.60
C ALA A 354 9.92 -27.76 6.94
N PHE A 355 8.72 -27.37 6.50
CA PHE A 355 7.49 -28.16 6.63
C PHE A 355 7.55 -29.45 5.81
N LEU A 356 7.99 -29.41 4.55
CA LEU A 356 8.13 -30.59 3.69
C LEU A 356 9.20 -31.56 4.23
N LEU A 357 10.29 -31.04 4.79
CA LEU A 357 11.30 -31.84 5.48
C LEU A 357 10.73 -32.44 6.78
N GLY A 358 10.07 -31.63 7.61
CA GLY A 358 9.41 -32.08 8.83
C GLY A 358 8.36 -33.15 8.57
N PHE A 359 7.55 -33.01 7.51
CA PHE A 359 6.61 -34.03 7.05
C PHE A 359 7.30 -35.33 6.60
N SER A 360 8.49 -35.22 6.00
CA SER A 360 9.28 -36.37 5.57
C SER A 360 9.79 -37.19 6.76
N PHE A 361 10.09 -36.54 7.89
CA PHE A 361 10.61 -37.16 9.12
C PHE A 361 9.53 -37.46 10.19
N GLY A 362 8.38 -36.78 10.15
CA GLY A 362 7.39 -36.76 11.24
C GLY A 362 6.33 -37.87 11.23
N LEU A 363 6.28 -38.72 10.21
CA LEU A 363 5.40 -39.89 10.22
C LEU A 363 6.09 -41.03 11.00
N VAL A 364 5.71 -41.14 12.28
CA VAL A 364 6.09 -42.20 13.20
C VAL A 364 5.97 -43.55 12.49
N ASN A 365 7.08 -44.30 12.48
CA ASN A 365 7.28 -45.62 11.86
C ASN A 365 7.64 -45.65 10.36
N THR A 366 8.54 -44.77 9.92
CA THR A 366 9.11 -44.81 8.56
C THR A 366 10.44 -45.57 8.52
N ASN A 367 10.51 -46.61 7.69
CA ASN A 367 11.73 -47.37 7.41
C ASN A 367 12.75 -46.50 6.62
N MET A 368 14.06 -46.70 6.82
CA MET A 368 15.14 -45.87 6.26
C MET A 368 15.03 -45.70 4.72
N SER A 369 14.58 -46.74 4.02
CA SER A 369 14.36 -46.73 2.57
C SER A 369 13.21 -45.82 2.11
N GLN A 370 12.21 -45.58 2.95
CA GLN A 370 11.13 -44.65 2.65
C GLN A 370 11.55 -43.19 2.86
N ILE A 371 12.44 -42.93 3.82
CA ILE A 371 13.01 -41.60 4.07
C ILE A 371 13.86 -41.16 2.88
N GLU A 372 14.73 -42.02 2.35
CA GLU A 372 15.52 -41.71 1.15
C GLU A 372 14.65 -41.38 -0.07
N ARG A 373 13.54 -42.10 -0.25
CA ARG A 373 12.63 -41.88 -1.38
C ARG A 373 11.87 -40.56 -1.25
N LYS A 374 11.45 -40.19 -0.04
CA LYS A 374 10.81 -38.89 0.26
C LYS A 374 11.79 -37.73 0.11
N LEU A 375 13.03 -37.88 0.59
CA LEU A 375 14.10 -36.87 0.41
C LEU A 375 14.44 -36.67 -1.06
N LYS A 376 14.51 -37.73 -1.87
CA LYS A 376 14.70 -37.61 -3.32
C LYS A 376 13.59 -36.80 -3.99
N ILE A 377 12.33 -36.96 -3.57
CA ILE A 377 11.21 -36.17 -4.10
C ILE A 377 11.36 -34.68 -3.74
N VAL A 378 11.71 -34.36 -2.49
CA VAL A 378 11.95 -32.98 -2.04
C VAL A 378 13.13 -32.34 -2.78
N ILE A 379 14.23 -33.09 -2.98
CA ILE A 379 15.40 -32.63 -3.74
C ILE A 379 15.04 -32.42 -5.21
N VAL A 380 14.31 -33.35 -5.84
CA VAL A 380 13.89 -33.22 -7.24
C VAL A 380 12.96 -32.02 -7.41
N LEU A 381 12.00 -31.81 -6.52
CA LEU A 381 11.13 -30.62 -6.50
C LEU A 381 11.93 -29.32 -6.36
N ARG A 382 12.97 -29.31 -5.52
CA ARG A 382 13.86 -28.15 -5.38
C ARG A 382 14.66 -27.91 -6.66
N CYS A 383 15.16 -28.97 -7.30
CA CYS A 383 15.93 -28.87 -8.54
C CYS A 383 15.06 -28.46 -9.74
N THR A 384 13.81 -28.93 -9.84
CA THR A 384 12.91 -28.54 -10.92
C THR A 384 12.38 -27.12 -10.75
N LEU A 385 12.15 -26.66 -9.52
CA LEU A 385 11.76 -25.26 -9.24
C LEU A 385 12.94 -24.27 -9.31
N ALA A 386 14.18 -24.75 -9.26
CA ALA A 386 15.37 -23.92 -9.49
C ALA A 386 15.79 -23.87 -10.97
N ALA A 387 15.21 -24.72 -11.81
CA ALA A 387 15.54 -24.87 -13.23
C ALA A 387 14.46 -24.31 -14.18
N GLY A 388 13.38 -23.74 -13.66
CA GLY A 388 12.30 -23.08 -14.41
C GLY A 388 11.82 -21.85 -13.69
#